data_AF-A0A660LAE1-F1
#
_entry.id   AF-A0A660LAE1-F1
#
_cell.length_a   1.000
_cell.length_b   1.000
_cell.length_c   1.000
_cell.angle_alpha   90.00
_cell.angle_beta   90.00
_cell.angle_gamma   90.00
#
_symmetry.space_group_name_H-M   'P 1'
#
loop_
_entity.id
_entity.type
_entity.pdbx_description
1 polymer ?
#
loop_
_entity_poly.entity_id
_entity_poly.type
_entity_poly.pdbx_seq_one_letter_code
_entity_poly.pdbx_strand_id
1 'polypeptide(L)'
;MLPRIALLVLMMLGALAPTAEAYPLLEPGARAASMCATYGNQAAAQRAADRVDGDDDADGVHCESLPCPCVKPSASGDAASTAPAVKPARPACTRPSGVQPISFSKTKYPNIKRHFEAAVRRGWPRVLVLNRPGADARRDRLLQGWATRAGRDRDEYPPAVGRGRGKGLVRGSDPRGWKAHVAYVPSSENRSHGSTLGIKLRRFCDGTRFKYVFY
;
A
#
# COMPACT_ATOMS: atom_id res chain seq x y z
N MET A 1 -63.88 49.05 13.67
CA MET A 1 -63.71 50.44 13.19
C MET A 1 -62.35 50.52 12.49
N LEU A 2 -62.36 50.80 11.18
CA LEU A 2 -61.19 51.04 10.30
C LEU A 2 -60.43 52.34 10.69
N PRO A 3 -59.33 52.72 10.01
CA PRO A 3 -57.96 52.20 10.00
C PRO A 3 -57.00 53.40 10.26
N ARG A 4 -55.70 53.31 9.91
CA ARG A 4 -54.73 54.41 9.57
C ARG A 4 -53.34 53.96 10.03
N ILE A 5 -52.23 54.04 9.30
CA ILE A 5 -51.86 54.65 8.02
C ILE A 5 -50.60 53.89 7.59
N ALA A 6 -50.51 53.60 6.30
CA ALA A 6 -49.28 53.13 5.66
C ALA A 6 -48.20 54.22 5.73
N LEU A 7 -46.97 53.84 6.05
CA LEU A 7 -45.81 54.57 5.56
C LEU A 7 -44.73 53.57 5.13
N LEU A 8 -44.79 53.26 3.83
CA LEU A 8 -43.68 52.75 3.06
C LEU A 8 -42.56 53.80 3.11
N VAL A 9 -41.45 53.49 3.78
CA VAL A 9 -40.18 54.17 3.53
C VAL A 9 -39.23 53.14 2.93
N LEU A 10 -39.19 53.17 1.61
CA LEU A 10 -38.18 52.52 0.78
C LEU A 10 -36.86 53.29 0.98
N MET A 11 -35.96 52.78 1.81
CA MET A 11 -34.54 53.18 1.77
C MET A 11 -33.73 52.09 1.07
N MET A 12 -33.63 52.25 -0.25
CA MET A 12 -32.53 51.73 -1.05
C MET A 12 -31.25 52.47 -0.64
N LEU A 13 -30.35 51.81 0.08
CA LEU A 13 -28.96 52.24 0.17
C LEU A 13 -28.03 51.08 -0.21
N GLY A 14 -27.42 51.25 -1.38
CA GLY A 14 -25.99 51.07 -1.58
C GLY A 14 -25.42 49.67 -1.37
N ALA A 15 -25.34 48.92 -2.48
CA ALA A 15 -24.41 47.82 -2.62
C ALA A 15 -22.96 48.31 -2.42
N LEU A 16 -22.25 47.68 -1.49
CA LEU A 16 -20.79 47.50 -1.52
C LEU A 16 -20.52 46.11 -0.95
N ALA A 17 -20.66 45.10 -1.80
CA ALA A 17 -20.05 43.81 -1.51
C ALA A 17 -18.53 44.02 -1.48
N PRO A 18 -17.80 43.57 -0.45
CA PRO A 18 -16.35 43.42 -0.61
C PRO A 18 -16.15 42.39 -1.71
N THR A 19 -15.60 42.81 -2.84
CA THR A 19 -14.95 41.92 -3.78
C THR A 19 -13.84 41.24 -2.98
N ALA A 20 -14.11 40.04 -2.46
CA ALA A 20 -13.06 39.14 -2.07
C ALA A 20 -12.29 38.86 -3.36
N GLU A 21 -11.18 39.56 -3.54
CA GLU A 21 -10.18 39.22 -4.52
C GLU A 21 -9.91 37.73 -4.35
N ALA A 22 -10.31 36.95 -5.35
CA ALA A 22 -9.81 35.61 -5.51
C ALA A 22 -8.32 35.77 -5.78
N TYR A 23 -7.51 35.75 -4.72
CA TYR A 23 -6.11 35.44 -4.84
C TYR A 23 -6.06 34.14 -5.66
N PRO A 24 -5.41 34.13 -6.84
CA PRO A 24 -5.13 32.86 -7.46
C PRO A 24 -4.28 32.13 -6.42
N LEU A 25 -4.85 31.07 -5.83
CA LEU A 25 -4.03 30.00 -5.33
C LEU A 25 -3.26 29.56 -6.56
N LEU A 26 -2.04 30.05 -6.66
CA LEU A 26 -1.02 29.50 -7.50
C LEU A 26 -0.88 28.07 -6.98
N GLU A 27 -1.71 27.18 -7.54
CA GLU A 27 -1.47 25.75 -7.53
C GLU A 27 0.04 25.61 -7.76
N PRO A 28 0.79 24.93 -6.89
CA PRO A 28 2.15 24.57 -7.24
C PRO A 28 2.00 23.76 -8.52
N GLY A 29 2.26 24.42 -9.66
CA GLY A 29 1.94 23.89 -10.97
C GLY A 29 2.47 22.48 -11.00
N ALA A 30 1.60 21.52 -11.30
CA ALA A 30 1.97 20.12 -11.38
C ALA A 30 3.17 20.05 -12.32
N ARG A 31 4.37 19.99 -11.75
CA ARG A 31 5.57 19.84 -12.54
C ARG A 31 5.42 18.47 -13.18
N ALA A 32 5.44 18.44 -14.50
CA ALA A 32 5.58 17.19 -15.21
C ALA A 32 6.75 16.45 -14.56
N ALA A 33 6.51 15.25 -14.03
CA ALA A 33 7.51 14.50 -13.29
C ALA A 33 8.76 14.40 -14.16
N SER A 34 9.84 15.05 -13.73
CA SER A 34 11.07 15.05 -14.51
C SER A 34 11.88 13.81 -14.13
N MET A 35 12.47 13.14 -15.11
CA MET A 35 13.22 11.91 -14.89
C MET A 35 14.58 12.22 -14.24
N CYS A 36 15.23 11.27 -13.56
CA CYS A 36 16.53 11.54 -12.92
C CYS A 36 17.58 12.06 -13.96
N ALA A 37 17.43 11.75 -15.25
CA ALA A 37 18.31 12.15 -16.36
C ALA A 37 18.32 13.66 -16.68
N THR A 38 17.33 14.45 -16.25
CA THR A 38 17.31 15.91 -16.49
C THR A 38 18.11 16.72 -15.48
N TYR A 39 18.68 16.07 -14.45
CA TYR A 39 19.48 16.71 -13.41
C TYR A 39 20.96 16.40 -13.56
N GLY A 40 21.82 17.38 -13.25
CA GLY A 40 23.27 17.21 -13.29
C GLY A 40 23.82 16.25 -12.22
N ASN A 41 23.05 15.93 -11.18
CA ASN A 41 23.38 14.92 -10.18
C ASN A 41 22.13 14.44 -9.41
N GLN A 42 22.27 13.30 -8.74
CA GLN A 42 21.22 12.67 -7.93
C GLN A 42 20.75 13.55 -6.77
N ALA A 43 21.65 14.30 -6.13
CA ALA A 43 21.28 15.16 -5.00
C ALA A 43 20.30 16.27 -5.42
N ALA A 44 20.41 16.77 -6.67
CA ALA A 44 19.46 17.72 -7.23
C ALA A 44 18.09 17.08 -7.48
N ALA A 45 18.03 15.87 -8.04
CA ALA A 45 16.78 15.13 -8.27
C ALA A 45 16.06 14.80 -6.95
N GLN A 46 16.80 14.38 -5.92
CA GLN A 46 16.24 14.08 -4.59
C GLN A 46 15.66 15.33 -3.89
N ARG A 47 16.33 16.48 -3.99
CA ARG A 47 15.81 17.75 -3.46
C ARG A 47 14.54 18.20 -4.18
N ALA A 48 14.35 17.81 -5.43
CA ALA A 48 13.15 18.07 -6.22
C ALA A 48 12.03 17.03 -6.02
N ALA A 49 12.29 15.97 -5.23
CA ALA A 49 11.40 14.83 -5.01
C ALA A 49 11.01 14.03 -6.28
N ASP A 50 11.83 14.13 -7.34
CA ASP A 50 11.65 13.43 -8.60
C ASP A 50 12.33 12.04 -8.53
N ARG A 51 11.53 10.96 -8.57
CA ARG A 51 11.98 9.56 -8.28
C ARG A 51 11.70 8.55 -9.40
N VAL A 52 11.33 9.05 -10.57
CA VAL A 52 11.02 8.23 -11.75
C VAL A 52 12.31 8.09 -12.55
N ASP A 53 12.79 6.86 -12.65
CA ASP A 53 13.88 6.46 -13.55
C ASP A 53 13.33 6.46 -14.99
N GLY A 54 14.19 6.75 -15.96
CA GLY A 54 13.79 6.93 -17.36
C GLY A 54 13.68 5.60 -18.12
N ASP A 55 13.44 4.52 -17.38
CA ASP A 55 13.65 3.13 -17.78
C ASP A 55 12.26 2.50 -17.92
N ASP A 56 11.85 2.13 -19.15
CA ASP A 56 10.52 1.59 -19.44
C ASP A 56 10.27 0.16 -18.88
N ASP A 57 11.12 -0.37 -18.00
CA ASP A 57 11.09 -1.77 -17.57
C ASP A 57 10.34 -2.04 -16.25
N ALA A 58 9.89 -0.97 -15.57
CA ALA A 58 9.03 -1.00 -14.37
C ALA A 58 9.54 -1.94 -13.26
N ASP A 59 10.85 -2.02 -13.08
CA ASP A 59 11.50 -2.90 -12.09
C ASP A 59 11.42 -2.35 -10.64
N GLY A 60 11.03 -1.08 -10.49
CA GLY A 60 10.85 -0.40 -9.21
C GLY A 60 12.14 0.14 -8.58
N VAL A 61 13.19 0.35 -9.38
CA VAL A 61 14.45 0.95 -8.95
C VAL A 61 14.32 2.48 -8.91
N HIS A 62 13.98 3.01 -7.74
CA HIS A 62 14.08 4.46 -7.49
C HIS A 62 15.54 4.93 -7.61
N CYS A 63 15.78 6.24 -7.85
CA CYS A 63 17.12 6.82 -8.04
C CYS A 63 18.13 6.44 -6.92
N GLU A 64 17.71 5.84 -5.79
CA GLU A 64 18.53 5.32 -4.68
C GLU A 64 19.23 3.97 -4.92
N SER A 65 18.91 3.22 -5.99
CA SER A 65 19.32 1.81 -6.10
C SER A 65 20.50 1.50 -7.05
N LEU A 66 21.09 2.49 -7.72
CA LEU A 66 22.25 2.31 -8.62
C LEU A 66 23.52 2.98 -8.07
N PRO A 67 24.73 2.40 -8.26
CA PRO A 67 25.98 3.11 -8.03
C PRO A 67 26.13 4.23 -9.07
N CYS A 68 26.52 5.42 -8.61
CA CYS A 68 26.59 6.68 -9.35
C CYS A 68 27.12 6.60 -10.80
N PRO A 69 26.36 7.06 -11.81
CA PRO A 69 26.85 7.27 -13.17
C PRO A 69 26.93 8.77 -13.56
N CYS A 70 27.33 9.66 -12.65
CA CYS A 70 27.59 11.07 -12.99
C CYS A 70 29.04 11.32 -13.46
N VAL A 71 29.88 10.30 -13.59
CA VAL A 71 31.22 10.43 -14.19
C VAL A 71 31.18 9.77 -15.56
N LYS A 72 31.21 10.57 -16.62
CA LYS A 72 31.47 10.08 -17.98
C LYS A 72 32.85 9.40 -18.01
N PRO A 73 33.03 8.29 -18.73
CA PRO A 73 34.35 7.76 -18.99
C PRO A 73 35.02 8.63 -20.06
N SER A 74 36.05 9.38 -19.68
CA SER A 74 37.01 9.92 -20.65
C SER A 74 38.29 9.12 -20.53
N ALA A 75 38.76 8.66 -21.68
CA ALA A 75 39.92 7.80 -21.91
C ALA A 75 41.17 8.13 -21.07
N SER A 76 41.84 7.07 -20.59
CA SER A 76 43.28 6.77 -20.75
C SER A 76 43.82 5.99 -19.55
N GLY A 77 44.46 4.84 -19.80
CA GLY A 77 45.43 4.25 -18.88
C GLY A 77 45.10 2.86 -18.36
N ASP A 78 45.88 1.89 -18.81
CA ASP A 78 45.94 0.50 -18.37
C ASP A 78 46.07 0.33 -16.85
N ALA A 79 45.21 -0.50 -16.23
CA ALA A 79 45.53 -1.19 -14.98
C ALA A 79 44.53 -2.33 -14.68
N ALA A 80 45.04 -3.56 -14.74
CA ALA A 80 44.64 -4.77 -14.01
C ALA A 80 43.13 -5.03 -13.77
N SER A 81 42.57 -5.90 -14.60
CA SER A 81 41.31 -6.60 -14.36
C SER A 81 41.37 -7.40 -13.05
N THR A 82 40.66 -6.93 -12.03
CA THR A 82 40.08 -7.82 -11.01
C THR A 82 38.57 -7.69 -11.17
N ALA A 83 37.95 -8.74 -11.70
CA ALA A 83 36.51 -8.81 -11.93
C ALA A 83 35.73 -8.51 -10.62
N PRO A 84 34.73 -7.62 -10.64
CA PRO A 84 33.84 -7.44 -9.50
C PRO A 84 33.02 -8.71 -9.28
N ALA A 85 33.03 -9.23 -8.06
CA ALA A 85 32.21 -10.35 -7.65
C ALA A 85 30.72 -10.06 -7.93
N VAL A 86 30.10 -10.93 -8.74
CA VAL A 86 28.66 -10.93 -9.00
C VAL A 86 27.92 -11.01 -7.67
N LYS A 87 27.14 -9.97 -7.32
CA LYS A 87 26.20 -10.03 -6.19
C LYS A 87 25.27 -11.23 -6.41
N PRO A 88 25.08 -12.14 -5.43
CA PRO A 88 24.25 -13.31 -5.63
C PRO A 88 22.82 -12.86 -5.99
N ALA A 89 22.31 -13.39 -7.11
CA ALA A 89 20.92 -13.20 -7.50
C ALA A 89 20.00 -13.53 -6.32
N ARG A 90 19.00 -12.68 -6.06
CA ARG A 90 17.95 -12.97 -5.07
C ARG A 90 17.46 -14.40 -5.29
N PRO A 91 17.33 -15.25 -4.24
CA PRO A 91 16.83 -16.59 -4.42
C PRO A 91 15.48 -16.51 -5.15
N ALA A 92 15.40 -17.15 -6.31
CA ALA A 92 14.19 -17.17 -7.11
C ALA A 92 13.04 -17.73 -6.27
N CYS A 93 11.98 -16.95 -6.10
CA CYS A 93 10.77 -17.44 -5.47
C CYS A 93 10.12 -18.53 -6.35
N THR A 94 9.35 -19.43 -5.75
CA THR A 94 8.65 -20.51 -6.47
C THR A 94 7.23 -20.10 -6.85
N ARG A 95 6.78 -20.58 -8.02
CA ARG A 95 5.40 -20.40 -8.54
C ARG A 95 4.69 -21.75 -8.67
N PRO A 96 4.28 -22.38 -7.56
CA PRO A 96 3.57 -23.65 -7.65
C PRO A 96 2.19 -23.46 -8.29
N SER A 97 1.76 -24.42 -9.11
CA SER A 97 0.46 -24.38 -9.82
C SER A 97 -0.75 -24.60 -8.90
N GLY A 98 -0.56 -25.28 -7.76
CA GLY A 98 -1.63 -25.64 -6.81
C GLY A 98 -1.86 -24.65 -5.66
N VAL A 99 -2.96 -24.85 -4.91
CA VAL A 99 -3.20 -24.12 -3.65
C VAL A 99 -2.25 -24.64 -2.58
N GLN A 100 -1.38 -23.77 -2.06
CA GLN A 100 -0.44 -24.11 -1.02
C GLN A 100 -1.12 -24.15 0.36
N PRO A 101 -1.05 -25.28 1.10
CA PRO A 101 -1.52 -25.33 2.48
C PRO A 101 -0.51 -24.64 3.39
N ILE A 102 -0.94 -23.57 4.06
CA ILE A 102 -0.15 -22.90 5.10
C ILE A 102 -0.69 -23.34 6.45
N SER A 103 0.01 -24.28 7.08
CA SER A 103 -0.45 -24.93 8.30
C SER A 103 -0.15 -24.12 9.56
N PHE A 104 -1.02 -24.12 10.56
CA PHE A 104 -0.86 -23.44 11.84
C PHE A 104 -1.33 -24.37 12.96
N SER A 105 -0.61 -24.42 14.08
CA SER A 105 -1.07 -25.20 15.25
C SER A 105 -2.31 -24.54 15.84
N LYS A 106 -3.40 -25.31 15.99
CA LYS A 106 -4.65 -24.80 16.60
C LYS A 106 -4.51 -24.52 18.09
N THR A 107 -3.58 -25.21 18.77
CA THR A 107 -3.28 -25.01 20.19
C THR A 107 -2.38 -23.79 20.40
N LYS A 108 -1.47 -23.50 19.46
CA LYS A 108 -0.64 -22.30 19.51
C LYS A 108 -1.38 -21.03 19.09
N TYR A 109 -2.30 -21.14 18.12
CA TYR A 109 -3.03 -20.00 17.56
C TYR A 109 -4.56 -20.13 17.64
N PRO A 110 -5.15 -20.32 18.85
CA PRO A 110 -6.58 -20.58 19.00
C PRO A 110 -7.45 -19.36 18.67
N ASN A 111 -7.00 -18.14 18.95
CA ASN A 111 -7.76 -16.91 18.67
C ASN A 111 -7.72 -16.59 17.18
N ILE A 112 -6.59 -16.83 16.51
CA ILE A 112 -6.48 -16.71 15.06
C ILE A 112 -7.39 -17.72 14.35
N LYS A 113 -7.39 -18.99 14.79
CA LYS A 113 -8.31 -20.02 14.26
C LYS A 113 -9.76 -19.55 14.38
N ARG A 114 -10.17 -19.09 15.56
CA ARG A 114 -11.53 -18.60 15.80
C ARG A 114 -11.89 -17.42 14.89
N HIS A 115 -10.96 -16.48 14.69
CA HIS A 115 -11.16 -15.35 13.79
C HIS A 115 -11.32 -15.80 12.33
N PHE A 116 -10.44 -16.68 11.85
CA PHE A 116 -10.51 -17.29 10.53
C PHE A 116 -11.87 -17.97 10.30
N GLU A 117 -12.31 -18.83 11.23
CA GLU A 117 -13.57 -19.54 11.11
C GLU A 117 -14.77 -18.59 11.10
N ALA A 118 -14.74 -17.54 11.92
CA ALA A 118 -15.79 -16.52 11.95
C ALA A 118 -15.84 -15.71 10.64
N ALA A 119 -14.70 -15.36 10.07
CA ALA A 119 -14.64 -14.68 8.78
C ALA A 119 -15.16 -15.57 7.65
N VAL A 120 -14.73 -16.84 7.59
CA VAL A 120 -15.24 -17.79 6.58
C VAL A 120 -16.76 -17.98 6.69
N ARG A 121 -17.30 -18.10 7.91
CA ARG A 121 -18.77 -18.15 8.12
C ARG A 121 -19.49 -16.89 7.61
N ARG A 122 -18.81 -15.75 7.55
CA ARG A 122 -19.32 -14.48 7.01
C ARG A 122 -19.08 -14.30 5.51
N GLY A 123 -18.65 -15.36 4.81
CA GLY A 123 -18.46 -15.36 3.37
C GLY A 123 -17.07 -14.93 2.89
N TRP A 124 -16.10 -14.76 3.80
CA TRP A 124 -14.71 -14.46 3.39
C TRP A 124 -14.04 -15.70 2.76
N PRO A 125 -13.21 -15.52 1.72
CA PRO A 125 -12.67 -16.62 0.92
C PRO A 125 -11.68 -17.47 1.72
N ARG A 126 -11.69 -18.78 1.50
CA ARG A 126 -10.71 -19.72 2.10
C ARG A 126 -9.41 -19.83 1.31
N VAL A 127 -9.49 -19.60 0.00
CA VAL A 127 -8.34 -19.60 -0.91
C VAL A 127 -7.98 -18.15 -1.18
N LEU A 128 -6.74 -17.82 -0.87
CA LEU A 128 -6.16 -16.50 -0.98
C LEU A 128 -5.09 -16.52 -2.08
N VAL A 129 -4.75 -15.34 -2.57
CA VAL A 129 -3.63 -15.16 -3.51
C VAL A 129 -2.63 -14.24 -2.86
N LEU A 130 -1.36 -14.60 -2.95
CA LEU A 130 -0.27 -13.81 -2.42
C LEU A 130 -0.08 -12.54 -3.26
N ASN A 131 -0.19 -11.38 -2.61
CA ASN A 131 -0.01 -10.06 -3.21
C ASN A 131 0.62 -9.14 -2.17
N ARG A 132 1.92 -8.90 -2.28
CA ARG A 132 2.66 -8.05 -1.34
C ARG A 132 2.58 -6.55 -1.67
N PRO A 133 2.68 -6.11 -2.94
CA PRO A 133 2.59 -4.70 -3.28
C PRO A 133 1.34 -4.04 -2.69
N GLY A 134 1.53 -2.91 -2.00
CA GLY A 134 0.44 -2.15 -1.37
C GLY A 134 -0.24 -2.82 -0.17
N ALA A 135 0.36 -3.83 0.46
CA ALA A 135 -0.21 -4.46 1.65
C ALA A 135 -0.41 -3.46 2.81
N ASP A 136 0.57 -2.60 3.06
CA ASP A 136 0.50 -1.61 4.14
C ASP A 136 -0.60 -0.58 3.89
N ALA A 137 -0.68 -0.02 2.68
CA ALA A 137 -1.75 0.90 2.29
C ALA A 137 -3.16 0.28 2.43
N ARG A 138 -3.30 -1.02 2.12
CA ARG A 138 -4.57 -1.74 2.34
C ARG A 138 -4.91 -1.86 3.82
N ARG A 139 -3.93 -2.22 4.65
CA ARG A 139 -4.08 -2.35 6.10
C ARG A 139 -4.44 -1.01 6.74
N ASP A 140 -3.75 0.06 6.39
CA ASP A 140 -4.01 1.39 6.93
C ASP A 140 -5.43 1.82 6.58
N ARG A 141 -5.83 1.71 5.31
CA ARG A 141 -7.19 2.01 4.86
C ARG A 141 -8.25 1.16 5.57
N LEU A 142 -7.98 -0.12 5.79
CA LEU A 142 -8.90 -1.01 6.50
C LEU A 142 -9.12 -0.58 7.95
N LEU A 143 -8.07 -0.12 8.61
CA LEU A 143 -8.05 0.09 10.05
C LEU A 143 -8.32 1.53 10.49
N GLN A 144 -8.54 2.46 9.55
CA GLN A 144 -8.86 3.87 9.83
C GLN A 144 -9.99 4.06 10.85
N GLY A 145 -11.05 3.24 10.80
CA GLY A 145 -12.20 3.32 11.72
C GLY A 145 -12.09 2.43 12.97
N TRP A 146 -10.98 1.73 13.18
CA TRP A 146 -10.84 0.75 14.26
C TRP A 146 -9.94 1.29 15.35
N ALA A 147 -10.48 1.62 16.53
CA ALA A 147 -9.66 2.03 17.67
C ALA A 147 -8.65 0.95 18.07
N THR A 148 -7.48 1.34 18.57
CA THR A 148 -6.54 0.40 19.18
C THR A 148 -7.05 -0.07 20.55
N ARG A 149 -6.56 -1.22 21.02
CA ARG A 149 -6.89 -1.75 22.36
C ARG A 149 -5.62 -2.27 23.02
N ALA A 150 -5.39 -1.91 24.29
CA ALA A 150 -4.22 -2.37 25.03
C ALA A 150 -4.16 -3.92 25.05
N GLY A 151 -2.97 -4.47 24.80
CA GLY A 151 -2.73 -5.92 24.76
C GLY A 151 -3.40 -6.69 23.61
N ARG A 152 -4.05 -5.99 22.67
CA ARG A 152 -4.76 -6.61 21.54
C ARG A 152 -4.36 -5.95 20.23
N ASP A 153 -4.11 -6.77 19.22
CA ASP A 153 -3.93 -6.30 17.86
C ASP A 153 -5.22 -6.49 17.05
N ARG A 154 -5.41 -5.64 16.03
CA ARG A 154 -6.47 -5.75 15.04
C ARG A 154 -6.01 -6.75 13.98
N ASP A 155 -6.38 -8.01 14.13
CA ASP A 155 -6.12 -9.05 13.14
C ASP A 155 -7.05 -8.90 11.95
N GLU A 156 -6.59 -9.29 10.77
CA GLU A 156 -7.28 -9.14 9.50
C GLU A 156 -7.46 -10.51 8.84
N TYR A 157 -8.69 -10.90 8.53
CA TYR A 157 -8.95 -12.02 7.66
C TYR A 157 -9.78 -11.62 6.43
N PRO A 158 -9.25 -11.78 5.22
CA PRO A 158 -7.92 -12.32 4.95
C PRO A 158 -6.78 -11.34 5.36
N PRO A 159 -5.50 -11.76 5.48
CA PRO A 159 -4.39 -10.87 5.84
C PRO A 159 -4.05 -9.91 4.69
N ALA A 160 -3.48 -8.73 4.94
CA ALA A 160 -3.20 -7.73 3.90
C ALA A 160 -2.43 -8.24 2.67
N VAL A 161 -1.58 -9.27 2.84
CA VAL A 161 -0.81 -9.96 1.78
C VAL A 161 -1.58 -11.08 1.06
N GLY A 162 -2.73 -11.51 1.58
CA GLY A 162 -3.53 -12.62 1.07
C GLY A 162 -4.78 -12.13 0.35
N ARG A 163 -4.62 -11.56 -0.84
CA ARG A 163 -5.72 -11.03 -1.65
C ARG A 163 -5.58 -11.48 -3.11
N GLY A 164 -6.57 -12.24 -3.60
CA GLY A 164 -6.83 -12.39 -5.04
C GLY A 164 -8.05 -13.21 -5.43
N ARG A 165 -8.10 -13.59 -6.71
CA ARG A 165 -9.31 -13.69 -7.54
C ARG A 165 -10.31 -14.82 -7.20
N GLY A 166 -11.63 -14.65 -7.46
CA GLY A 166 -12.66 -15.73 -7.36
C GLY A 166 -14.13 -15.33 -7.04
N LYS A 167 -15.11 -16.22 -7.32
CA LYS A 167 -16.55 -16.06 -6.96
C LYS A 167 -16.71 -16.01 -5.43
N GLY A 168 -17.44 -15.01 -4.91
CA GLY A 168 -17.67 -14.80 -3.46
C GLY A 168 -16.90 -13.63 -2.83
N LEU A 169 -16.09 -12.91 -3.61
CA LEU A 169 -15.43 -11.68 -3.16
C LEU A 169 -16.41 -10.50 -3.20
N VAL A 170 -16.52 -9.74 -2.11
CA VAL A 170 -17.38 -8.55 -2.00
C VAL A 170 -17.07 -7.53 -3.10
N ARG A 171 -18.13 -6.86 -3.61
CA ARG A 171 -18.14 -5.88 -4.70
C ARG A 171 -16.93 -4.93 -4.68
N GLY A 172 -16.21 -4.92 -5.80
CA GLY A 172 -15.05 -4.06 -6.03
C GLY A 172 -13.73 -4.80 -6.14
N SER A 173 -13.72 -6.13 -6.42
CA SER A 173 -13.33 -6.87 -7.67
C SER A 173 -11.89 -7.38 -7.99
N ASP A 174 -11.41 -8.56 -7.58
CA ASP A 174 -10.40 -9.34 -8.37
C ASP A 174 -9.02 -8.69 -8.74
N PRO A 175 -7.98 -8.66 -7.88
CA PRO A 175 -7.98 -8.69 -6.41
C PRO A 175 -8.45 -7.33 -5.87
N ARG A 176 -9.36 -6.64 -6.54
CA ARG A 176 -9.75 -5.31 -6.11
C ARG A 176 -10.51 -5.45 -4.76
N GLY A 177 -10.11 -4.62 -3.80
CA GLY A 177 -10.67 -4.56 -2.45
C GLY A 177 -9.62 -4.59 -1.34
N TRP A 178 -9.68 -3.62 -0.43
CA TRP A 178 -8.87 -3.53 0.79
C TRP A 178 -9.59 -4.14 2.01
N LYS A 179 -10.89 -4.46 1.87
CA LYS A 179 -11.73 -4.91 2.99
C LYS A 179 -11.24 -6.28 3.52
N ALA A 180 -11.36 -6.46 4.83
CA ALA A 180 -11.17 -7.71 5.53
C ALA A 180 -12.19 -7.78 6.69
N HIS A 181 -12.44 -8.98 7.19
CA HIS A 181 -12.96 -9.13 8.54
C HIS A 181 -11.87 -8.72 9.53
N VAL A 182 -12.23 -7.91 10.52
CA VAL A 182 -11.29 -7.46 11.56
C VAL A 182 -11.78 -7.96 12.91
N ALA A 183 -10.84 -8.44 13.73
CA ALA A 183 -11.11 -8.85 15.09
C ALA A 183 -9.94 -8.50 16.01
N TYR A 184 -10.24 -8.22 17.29
CA TYR A 184 -9.20 -8.01 18.30
C TYR A 184 -8.68 -9.33 18.85
N VAL A 185 -7.39 -9.60 18.63
CA VAL A 185 -6.69 -10.83 19.03
C VAL A 185 -5.57 -10.47 20.01
N PRO A 186 -5.20 -11.31 21.01
CA PRO A 186 -4.06 -11.03 21.87
C PRO A 186 -2.79 -10.71 21.06
N SER A 187 -2.12 -9.59 21.37
CA SER A 187 -1.02 -9.08 20.55
C SER A 187 0.12 -10.08 20.37
N SER A 188 0.49 -10.81 21.43
CA SER A 188 1.54 -11.83 21.36
C SER A 188 1.24 -12.91 20.33
N GLU A 189 0.02 -13.46 20.36
CA GLU A 189 -0.43 -14.49 19.41
C GLU A 189 -0.48 -13.93 17.99
N ASN A 190 -1.05 -12.73 17.80
CA ASN A 190 -1.20 -12.11 16.49
C ASN A 190 0.15 -11.83 15.80
N ARG A 191 1.12 -11.29 16.53
CA ARG A 191 2.47 -11.02 16.01
C ARG A 191 3.22 -12.31 15.70
N SER A 192 3.12 -13.31 16.57
CA SER A 192 3.71 -14.64 16.35
C SER A 192 3.12 -15.31 15.11
N HIS A 193 1.80 -15.23 14.93
CA HIS A 193 1.11 -15.73 13.75
C HIS A 193 1.55 -14.97 12.48
N GLY A 194 1.59 -13.64 12.51
CA GLY A 194 2.03 -12.81 11.38
C GLY A 194 3.46 -13.12 10.94
N SER A 195 4.40 -13.25 11.88
CA SER A 195 5.79 -13.66 11.61
C SER A 195 5.85 -15.06 10.98
N THR A 196 5.11 -16.02 11.56
CA THR A 196 5.02 -17.39 11.04
C THR A 196 4.48 -17.43 9.60
N LEU A 197 3.41 -16.67 9.34
CA LEU A 197 2.82 -16.53 8.01
C LEU A 197 3.85 -15.97 7.02
N GLY A 198 4.53 -14.88 7.37
CA GLY A 198 5.55 -14.27 6.54
C GLY A 198 6.68 -15.23 6.18
N ILE A 199 7.22 -15.95 7.18
CA ILE A 199 8.26 -16.98 6.97
C ILE A 199 7.79 -18.08 6.02
N LYS A 200 6.54 -18.54 6.17
CA LYS A 200 5.99 -19.61 5.30
C LYS A 200 5.77 -19.13 3.87
N LEU A 201 5.36 -17.88 3.70
CA LEU A 201 5.08 -17.30 2.38
C LEU A 201 6.33 -16.80 1.66
N ARG A 202 7.45 -16.53 2.35
CA ARG A 202 8.66 -15.91 1.74
C ARG A 202 9.20 -16.65 0.52
N ARG A 203 9.01 -17.97 0.47
CA ARG A 203 9.49 -18.82 -0.64
C ARG A 203 8.65 -18.69 -1.91
N PHE A 204 7.43 -18.15 -1.80
CA PHE A 204 6.45 -18.12 -2.88
C PHE A 204 6.38 -16.74 -3.53
N CYS A 205 6.32 -16.72 -4.86
CA CYS A 205 6.10 -15.50 -5.61
C CYS A 205 4.67 -14.98 -5.42
N ASP A 206 4.49 -13.68 -5.64
CA ASP A 206 3.15 -13.12 -5.78
C ASP A 206 2.38 -13.84 -6.91
N GLY A 207 1.06 -13.91 -6.74
CA GLY A 207 0.18 -14.77 -7.55
C GLY A 207 0.02 -16.18 -7.01
N THR A 208 0.87 -16.64 -6.08
CA THR A 208 0.71 -17.97 -5.47
C THR A 208 -0.58 -18.08 -4.69
N ARG A 209 -1.38 -19.11 -4.99
CA ARG A 209 -2.60 -19.44 -4.26
C ARG A 209 -2.26 -20.17 -2.97
N PHE A 210 -2.89 -19.79 -1.87
CA PHE A 210 -2.68 -20.46 -0.58
C PHE A 210 -3.95 -20.50 0.26
N LYS A 211 -4.00 -21.38 1.26
CA LYS A 211 -5.09 -21.48 2.24
C LYS A 211 -4.54 -21.75 3.63
N TYR A 212 -5.27 -21.34 4.66
CA TYR A 212 -4.94 -21.70 6.03
C TYR A 212 -5.39 -23.13 6.34
N VAL A 213 -4.54 -23.88 7.02
CA VAL A 213 -4.85 -25.21 7.56
C VAL A 213 -4.51 -25.18 9.05
N PHE A 214 -5.44 -25.58 9.92
CA PHE A 214 -5.18 -25.67 11.35
C PHE A 214 -5.08 -27.15 11.74
N TYR A 215 -3.97 -27.55 12.37
CA TYR A 215 -3.72 -28.92 12.86
C TYR A 215 -3.87 -29.00 14.38
#